data_AF-A0A3A6IA49-F1
#
_entry.id   AF-A0A3A6IA49-F1
#
_cell.length_a   1.000
_cell.length_b   1.000
_cell.length_c   1.000
_cell.angle_alpha   90.00
_cell.angle_beta   90.00
_cell.angle_gamma   90.00
#
_symmetry.space_group_name_H-M   'P 1'
#
loop_
_entity.id
_entity.type
_entity.pdbx_description
1 polymer ?
#
loop_
_entity_poly.entity_id
_entity_poly.type
_entity_poly.pdbx_seq_one_letter_code
_entity_poly.pdbx_strand_id
1 'polypeptide(L)'
;MDLQGKTAILSVRLQTYYSARFFRREEPVPKSKKGAVILIGGGDGHMDKAYETACTLLHHMNCHDIFPLVYSHNTNNRPAVKDPDALNGINNIVRYFNQAEEK
;
A
#
# COMPACT_ATOMS: atom_id res chain seq x y z
N MET A 1 10.50 1.63 18.06
CA MET A 1 9.73 0.45 17.60
C MET A 1 9.68 0.51 16.08
N ASP A 2 10.39 -0.40 15.43
CA ASP A 2 10.84 -0.33 14.03
C ASP A 2 9.73 -0.55 13.00
N LEU A 3 9.25 0.54 12.40
CA LEU A 3 8.45 0.50 11.17
C LEU A 3 9.30 0.09 9.94
N GLN A 4 10.62 0.28 10.01
CA GLN A 4 11.56 -0.06 8.94
C GLN A 4 11.65 -1.57 8.70
N GLY A 5 11.54 -2.39 9.76
CA GLY A 5 11.65 -3.85 9.66
C GLY A 5 10.54 -4.53 8.87
N LYS A 6 9.28 -4.11 9.02
CA LYS A 6 8.13 -4.74 8.32
C LYS A 6 8.04 -4.34 6.85
N THR A 7 8.33 -3.07 6.53
CA THR A 7 8.41 -2.62 5.13
C THR A 7 9.55 -3.32 4.41
N ALA A 8 10.72 -3.50 5.06
CA ALA A 8 11.87 -4.20 4.49
C ALA A 8 11.58 -5.66 4.13
N ILE A 9 10.76 -6.38 4.92
CA ILE A 9 10.40 -7.78 4.64
C ILE A 9 9.58 -7.91 3.34
N LEU A 10 8.72 -6.93 3.02
CA LEU A 10 7.98 -6.93 1.75
C LEU A 10 8.90 -6.65 0.55
N SER A 11 9.87 -5.74 0.70
CA SER A 11 10.84 -5.41 -0.36
C SER A 11 11.73 -6.60 -0.72
N VAL A 12 12.18 -7.37 0.27
CA VAL A 12 13.02 -8.58 0.06
C VAL A 12 12.27 -9.62 -0.78
N ARG A 13 10.98 -9.84 -0.51
CA ARG A 13 10.15 -10.75 -1.33
C ARG A 13 9.93 -10.20 -2.74
N LEU A 14 9.83 -8.88 -2.88
CA LEU A 14 9.68 -8.24 -4.19
C LEU A 14 10.94 -8.36 -5.06
N GLN A 15 12.15 -8.28 -4.49
CA GLN A 15 13.38 -8.53 -5.23
C GLN A 15 13.39 -9.94 -5.83
N THR A 16 12.85 -10.93 -5.11
CA THR A 16 12.73 -12.31 -5.61
C THR A 16 11.75 -12.41 -6.78
N TYR A 17 10.62 -11.68 -6.71
CA TYR A 17 9.66 -11.60 -7.81
C TYR A 17 10.22 -10.88 -9.03
N TYR A 18 10.97 -9.80 -8.82
CA TYR A 18 11.67 -9.10 -9.89
C TYR A 18 12.69 -10.03 -10.56
N SER A 19 13.54 -10.72 -9.81
CA SER A 19 14.50 -11.67 -10.36
C SER A 19 13.83 -12.83 -11.10
N ALA A 20 12.69 -13.35 -10.62
CA ALA A 20 11.93 -14.38 -11.31
C ALA A 20 11.40 -13.89 -12.67
N ARG A 21 10.81 -12.69 -12.70
CA ARG A 21 10.31 -12.09 -13.96
C ARG A 21 11.43 -11.74 -14.92
N PHE A 22 12.50 -11.14 -14.43
CA PHE A 22 13.58 -10.60 -15.25
C PHE A 22 14.53 -11.68 -15.77
N PHE A 23 15.00 -12.59 -14.90
CA PHE A 23 15.98 -13.61 -15.28
C PHE A 23 15.33 -14.93 -15.72
N ARG A 24 14.25 -15.36 -15.06
CA ARG A 24 13.58 -16.64 -15.35
C ARG A 24 12.42 -16.52 -16.33
N ARG A 25 11.97 -15.29 -16.66
CA ARG A 25 10.75 -15.01 -17.47
C ARG A 25 9.50 -15.69 -16.92
N GLU A 26 9.48 -15.95 -15.61
CA GLU A 26 8.36 -16.54 -14.91
C GLU A 26 7.46 -15.42 -14.38
N GLU A 27 6.15 -15.65 -14.35
CA GLU A 27 5.20 -14.74 -13.72
C GLU A 27 4.80 -15.28 -12.33
N PRO A 28 5.49 -14.84 -11.26
CA PRO A 28 5.32 -15.46 -9.94
C PRO A 28 4.00 -15.10 -9.25
N VAL A 29 3.29 -14.06 -9.73
CA VAL A 29 1.97 -13.66 -9.24
C VAL A 29 1.00 -13.56 -10.43
N PRO A 30 0.49 -14.68 -10.94
CA PRO A 30 -0.34 -14.69 -12.14
C PRO A 30 -1.74 -14.13 -11.91
N LYS A 31 -2.24 -14.18 -10.67
CA LYS A 31 -3.56 -13.64 -10.31
C LYS A 31 -3.46 -12.15 -10.00
N SER A 32 -4.29 -11.36 -10.67
CA SER A 32 -4.45 -9.94 -10.36
C SER A 32 -5.00 -9.77 -8.93
N LYS A 33 -4.52 -8.76 -8.23
CA LYS A 33 -4.91 -8.45 -6.86
C LYS A 33 -5.46 -7.03 -6.77
N LYS A 34 -6.37 -6.86 -5.82
CA LYS A 34 -6.75 -5.54 -5.30
C LYS A 34 -5.73 -5.09 -4.26
N GLY A 35 -5.47 -3.80 -4.19
CA GLY A 35 -4.53 -3.21 -3.24
C GLY A 35 -5.06 -1.92 -2.66
N ALA A 36 -4.49 -1.52 -1.54
CA ALA A 36 -4.74 -0.22 -0.92
C ALA A 36 -3.45 0.27 -0.28
N VAL A 37 -3.25 1.59 -0.28
CA VAL A 37 -2.11 2.23 0.37
C VAL A 37 -2.63 3.14 1.48
N ILE A 38 -2.09 2.95 2.68
CA ILE A 38 -2.38 3.78 3.85
C ILE A 38 -1.08 4.45 4.28
N LEU A 39 -1.03 5.78 4.25
CA LEU A 39 0.14 6.56 4.67
C LEU A 39 -0.15 7.35 5.94
N ILE A 40 0.78 7.32 6.87
CA ILE A 40 0.68 8.06 8.14
C ILE A 40 1.98 8.85 8.30
N GLY A 41 1.87 10.17 8.37
CA GLY A 41 3.01 11.08 8.44
C GLY A 41 2.88 12.09 9.57
N GLY A 42 4.00 12.39 10.22
CA GLY A 42 4.15 13.57 11.08
C GLY A 42 4.79 14.71 10.29
N GLY A 43 4.47 15.97 10.64
CA GLY A 43 5.09 17.16 10.04
C GLY A 43 4.29 17.74 8.87
N ASP A 44 5.01 18.32 7.91
CA ASP A 44 4.53 19.05 6.71
C ASP A 44 5.01 18.40 5.39
N GLY A 45 5.64 17.22 5.47
CA GLY A 45 6.21 16.51 4.31
C GLY A 45 5.17 16.05 3.28
N HIS A 46 5.51 16.05 1.99
CA HIS A 46 4.61 15.62 0.92
C HIS A 46 4.57 14.09 0.79
N MET A 47 3.36 13.52 0.69
CA MET A 47 3.16 12.07 0.66
C MET A 47 3.25 11.44 -0.73
N ASP A 48 3.32 12.25 -1.79
CA ASP A 48 3.22 11.82 -3.18
C ASP A 48 4.31 10.81 -3.54
N LYS A 49 5.56 11.08 -3.17
CA LYS A 49 6.70 10.16 -3.45
C LYS A 49 6.54 8.81 -2.75
N ALA A 50 6.02 8.81 -1.53
CA ALA A 50 5.80 7.57 -0.77
C ALA A 50 4.67 6.75 -1.40
N TYR A 51 3.61 7.42 -1.88
CA TYR A 51 2.51 6.79 -2.58
C TYR A 51 2.94 6.22 -3.94
N GLU A 52 3.65 6.98 -4.76
CA GLU A 52 4.19 6.52 -6.05
C GLU A 52 5.08 5.29 -5.89
N THR A 53 5.94 5.30 -4.87
CA THR A 53 6.79 4.16 -4.54
C THR A 53 5.93 2.95 -4.16
N ALA A 54 4.93 3.12 -3.28
CA ALA A 54 4.04 2.04 -2.88
C ALA A 54 3.24 1.45 -4.07
N CYS A 55 2.72 2.30 -4.96
CA CYS A 55 2.03 1.87 -6.19
C CYS A 55 2.96 1.08 -7.11
N THR A 56 4.20 1.52 -7.27
CA THR A 56 5.20 0.79 -8.06
C THR A 56 5.44 -0.61 -7.49
N LEU A 57 5.57 -0.74 -6.17
CA LEU A 57 5.71 -2.04 -5.50
C LEU A 57 4.47 -2.93 -5.70
N LEU A 58 3.26 -2.36 -5.62
CA LEU A 58 2.01 -3.09 -5.86
C LEU A 58 1.90 -3.59 -7.31
N HIS A 59 2.28 -2.77 -8.30
CA HIS A 59 2.31 -3.18 -9.71
C HIS A 59 3.26 -4.36 -9.94
N HIS A 60 4.42 -4.39 -9.27
CA HIS A 60 5.32 -5.54 -9.36
C HIS A 60 4.71 -6.84 -8.80
N MET A 61 3.69 -6.74 -7.95
CA MET A 61 2.90 -7.86 -7.42
C MET A 61 1.60 -8.12 -8.21
N ASN A 62 1.49 -7.62 -9.45
CA ASN A 62 0.31 -7.74 -10.31
C ASN A 62 -0.97 -7.12 -9.68
N CYS A 63 -0.78 -6.08 -8.88
CA CYS A 63 -1.85 -5.32 -8.25
C CYS A 63 -2.00 -3.97 -8.95
N HIS A 64 -2.91 -3.90 -9.93
CA HIS A 64 -3.20 -2.69 -10.71
C HIS A 64 -4.52 -2.02 -10.31
N ASP A 65 -5.41 -2.77 -9.66
CA ASP A 65 -6.60 -2.23 -9.03
C ASP A 65 -6.21 -1.77 -7.62
N ILE A 66 -5.91 -0.47 -7.48
CA ILE A 66 -5.42 0.13 -6.23
C ILE A 66 -6.45 1.17 -5.77
N PHE A 67 -6.97 1.00 -4.55
CA PHE A 67 -7.85 1.97 -3.92
C PHE A 67 -7.15 3.33 -3.74
N PRO A 68 -7.86 4.46 -3.93
CA PRO A 68 -7.29 5.80 -3.75
C PRO A 68 -6.56 5.96 -2.41
N LEU A 69 -5.45 6.72 -2.43
CA LEU A 69 -4.63 6.94 -1.25
C LEU A 69 -5.46 7.40 -0.05
N VAL A 70 -5.35 6.65 1.05
CA VAL A 70 -5.84 7.08 2.36
C VAL A 70 -4.65 7.53 3.20
N TYR A 71 -4.73 8.72 3.78
CA TYR A 71 -3.65 9.22 4.60
C TYR A 71 -4.13 10.02 5.80
N SER A 72 -3.27 10.11 6.80
CA SER A 72 -3.41 11.08 7.90
C SER A 72 -2.13 11.88 8.04
N HIS A 73 -2.26 13.20 7.91
CA HIS A 73 -1.15 14.14 7.97
C HIS A 73 -1.16 14.90 9.29
N ASN A 74 -0.02 15.53 9.63
CA ASN A 74 0.15 16.38 10.79
C ASN A 74 -0.16 15.64 12.09
N THR A 75 0.24 14.36 12.15
CA THR A 75 0.00 13.51 13.32
C THR A 75 0.68 14.01 14.60
N ASN A 76 1.64 14.92 14.45
CA ASN A 76 2.27 15.68 15.53
C ASN A 76 1.27 16.59 16.28
N ASN A 77 0.23 17.07 15.60
CA ASN A 77 -0.80 17.95 16.18
C ASN A 77 -2.17 17.26 16.32
N ARG A 78 -2.50 16.33 15.43
CA ARG A 78 -3.75 15.55 15.48
C ARG A 78 -3.44 14.05 15.37
N PRO A 79 -3.65 13.24 16.42
CA PRO A 79 -3.49 11.79 16.31
C PRO A 79 -4.33 11.21 15.17
N ALA A 80 -3.78 10.29 14.38
CA ALA A 80 -4.48 9.69 13.22
C ALA A 80 -5.80 9.00 13.60
N VAL A 81 -5.93 8.50 14.84
CA VAL A 81 -7.17 7.91 15.38
C VAL A 81 -8.28 8.95 15.59
N LYS A 82 -7.95 10.25 15.58
CA LYS A 82 -8.89 11.36 15.67
C LYS A 82 -9.06 12.07 14.33
N ASP A 83 -8.55 11.49 13.25
CA ASP A 83 -8.70 12.03 11.90
C ASP A 83 -9.90 11.38 11.20
N PRO A 84 -11.05 12.06 11.12
CA PRO A 84 -12.27 11.47 10.58
C PRO A 84 -12.13 11.08 9.10
N ASP A 85 -11.30 11.80 8.34
CA ASP A 85 -11.08 11.53 6.92
C ASP A 85 -10.28 10.24 6.73
N ALA A 86 -9.23 10.05 7.53
CA ALA A 86 -8.43 8.82 7.53
C ALA A 86 -9.27 7.60 7.98
N LEU A 87 -10.09 7.75 9.04
CA LEU A 87 -10.97 6.69 9.51
C LEU A 87 -12.04 6.31 8.47
N ASN A 88 -12.64 7.31 7.82
CA ASN A 88 -13.60 7.08 6.74
C ASN A 88 -12.92 6.39 5.54
N GLY A 89 -11.71 6.83 5.18
CA GLY A 89 -10.89 6.18 4.15
C GLY A 89 -10.62 4.72 4.45
N ILE A 90 -10.25 4.38 5.69
CA ILE A 90 -10.04 2.98 6.12
C ILE A 90 -11.33 2.16 5.98
N ASN A 91 -12.48 2.70 6.40
CA ASN A 91 -13.76 2.01 6.23
C ASN A 91 -14.09 1.77 4.74
N ASN A 92 -13.76 2.71 3.86
CA ASN A 92 -13.94 2.55 2.42
C ASN A 92 -12.98 1.50 1.84
N ILE A 93 -11.75 1.39 2.34
CA ILE A 93 -10.83 0.30 1.99
C ILE A 93 -11.43 -1.06 2.35
N VAL A 94 -11.99 -1.20 3.56
CA VAL A 94 -12.64 -2.44 4.01
C VAL A 94 -13.79 -2.81 3.06
N ARG A 95 -14.64 -1.83 2.71
CA ARG A 95 -15.74 -2.04 1.74
C ARG A 95 -15.22 -2.45 0.36
N TYR A 96 -14.18 -1.80 -0.13
CA TYR A 96 -13.57 -2.07 -1.43
C TYR A 96 -13.03 -3.51 -1.54
N PHE A 97 -12.43 -4.04 -0.47
CA PHE A 97 -12.00 -5.43 -0.42
C PHE A 97 -13.17 -6.41 -0.28
N ASN A 98 -14.15 -6.11 0.57
CA ASN A 98 -15.29 -7.00 0.83
C ASN A 98 -16.28 -7.09 -0.34
N GLN A 99 -16.34 -6.09 -1.23
CA GLN A 99 -17.09 -6.18 -2.49
C GLN A 99 -16.56 -7.26 -3.45
N ALA A 100 -15.39 -7.86 -3.17
CA ALA A 100 -14.85 -8.96 -3.97
C ALA A 100 -15.40 -10.35 -3.57
N GLU A 101 -16.14 -10.48 -2.46
CA GLU A 101 -16.67 -11.77 -1.98
C GLU A 101 -18.06 -12.14 -2.54
N GLU A 102 -18.71 -11.27 -3.33
CA GLU A 102 -20.03 -11.53 -3.93
C GLU A 102 -19.96 -12.21 -5.32
N LYS A 103 -19.04 -13.14 -5.57
CA LYS A 103 -19.01 -13.93 -6.81
C LYS A 103 -18.98 -15.44 -6.58
#